data_AF-A0A852T012-F1
#
_entry.id   AF-A0A852T012-F1
#
_cell.length_a   1.000
_cell.length_b   1.000
_cell.length_c   1.000
_cell.angle_alpha   90.00
_cell.angle_beta   90.00
_cell.angle_gamma   90.00
#
_symmetry.space_group_name_H-M   'P 1'
#
loop_
_entity.id
_entity.type
_entity.pdbx_description
1 polymer ?
#
loop_
_entity_poly.entity_id
_entity_poly.type
_entity_poly.pdbx_seq_one_letter_code
_entity_poly.pdbx_strand_id
1 'polypeptide(L)'
;MARYRQVVVALATGVTTGLGGCSVFRGVVNQQLTTEENLANQRTVALQTMRDYPNPALESIRFTSEGHVNGAGDWNANAIVTIEGKEYRELLGIHLSGGDIFPTLPPGSVAGPVTISYSNGTSEVLT
;
A
#
# COMPACT_ATOMS: atom_id res chain seq x y z
N MET A 1 -15.53 -69.41 4.43
CA MET A 1 -16.56 -69.29 3.37
C MET A 1 -17.66 -68.39 3.90
N ALA A 2 -17.86 -67.21 3.30
CA ALA A 2 -19.12 -66.46 3.34
C ALA A 2 -19.07 -65.40 2.22
N ARG A 3 -19.89 -65.62 1.18
CA ARG A 3 -20.26 -64.64 0.15
C ARG A 3 -21.31 -63.69 0.73
N TYR A 4 -21.46 -62.47 0.21
CA TYR A 4 -22.74 -61.76 -0.05
C TYR A 4 -22.42 -60.32 -0.52
N ARG A 5 -22.48 -60.07 -1.84
CA ARG A 5 -23.52 -59.36 -2.61
C ARG A 5 -23.30 -57.84 -2.70
N GLN A 6 -23.06 -57.38 -3.93
CA GLN A 6 -23.04 -55.97 -4.33
C GLN A 6 -24.44 -55.35 -4.27
N VAL A 7 -24.48 -54.06 -3.94
CA VAL A 7 -25.63 -53.18 -4.20
C VAL A 7 -25.10 -51.87 -4.79
N VAL A 8 -25.59 -51.55 -5.99
CA VAL A 8 -25.38 -50.30 -6.75
C VAL A 8 -26.51 -49.33 -6.40
N VAL A 9 -26.18 -48.09 -6.02
CA VAL A 9 -27.09 -46.91 -5.96
C VAL A 9 -26.17 -45.67 -5.92
N ALA A 10 -26.39 -44.50 -6.53
CA ALA A 10 -27.12 -43.98 -7.69
C ALA A 10 -26.59 -42.53 -7.87
N LEU A 11 -26.74 -41.94 -9.06
CA LEU A 11 -26.35 -40.57 -9.39
C LEU A 11 -26.97 -39.52 -8.44
N ALA A 12 -26.18 -38.52 -8.06
CA ALA A 12 -26.67 -37.27 -7.48
C ALA A 12 -26.30 -36.09 -8.40
N THR A 13 -27.26 -35.66 -9.22
CA THR A 13 -27.27 -34.33 -9.85
C THR A 13 -27.89 -33.34 -8.88
N GLY A 14 -27.11 -32.35 -8.43
CA GLY A 14 -27.58 -31.24 -7.61
C GLY A 14 -27.26 -29.92 -8.28
N VAL A 15 -28.22 -29.38 -9.05
CA VAL A 15 -28.19 -28.01 -9.57
C VAL A 15 -28.44 -27.08 -8.39
N THR A 16 -27.50 -26.17 -8.12
CA THR A 16 -27.62 -25.16 -7.06
C THR A 16 -28.57 -24.05 -7.49
N THR A 17 -29.69 -23.93 -6.76
CA THR A 17 -30.62 -22.80 -6.86
C THR A 17 -30.01 -21.57 -6.18
N GLY A 18 -29.56 -20.61 -6.99
CA GLY A 18 -29.15 -19.28 -6.52
C GLY A 18 -30.37 -18.42 -6.21
N LEU A 19 -30.61 -18.16 -4.93
CA LEU A 19 -31.52 -17.11 -4.46
C LEU A 19 -30.75 -16.17 -3.54
N GLY A 20 -30.80 -14.88 -3.85
CA GLY A 20 -30.64 -13.81 -2.86
C GLY A 20 -29.55 -12.79 -3.18
N GLY A 21 -29.98 -11.59 -3.57
CA GLY A 21 -29.29 -10.36 -3.16
C GLY A 21 -28.69 -9.48 -4.26
N CYS A 22 -29.51 -8.86 -5.10
CA CYS A 22 -29.13 -7.58 -5.72
C CYS A 22 -29.36 -6.46 -4.69
N SER A 23 -28.39 -6.24 -3.80
CA SER A 23 -28.37 -5.04 -2.95
C SER A 23 -27.80 -3.88 -3.74
N VAL A 24 -28.70 -3.11 -4.34
CA VAL A 24 -28.43 -1.76 -4.88
C VAL A 24 -28.22 -0.81 -3.70
N PHE A 25 -26.99 -0.75 -3.20
CA PHE A 25 -26.50 0.36 -2.37
C PHE A 25 -25.11 0.73 -2.85
N ARG A 26 -25.05 1.52 -3.93
CA ARG A 26 -23.86 2.30 -4.29
C ARG A 26 -23.79 3.49 -3.33
N GLY A 27 -23.49 3.20 -2.06
CA GLY A 27 -22.89 4.18 -1.16
C GLY A 27 -21.54 4.56 -1.74
N VAL A 28 -21.12 5.82 -1.55
CA VAL A 28 -19.79 6.31 -1.91
C VAL A 28 -18.77 5.24 -1.55
N VAL A 29 -18.22 4.56 -2.57
CA VAL A 29 -17.24 3.49 -2.36
C VAL A 29 -16.03 4.20 -1.80
N ASN A 30 -15.82 4.07 -0.49
CA ASN A 30 -14.51 4.27 0.09
C ASN A 30 -13.66 3.21 -0.60
N GLN A 31 -12.91 3.63 -1.63
CA GLN A 31 -12.20 2.72 -2.52
C GLN A 31 -10.99 2.21 -1.75
N GLN A 32 -11.25 1.22 -0.90
CA GLN A 32 -10.24 0.56 -0.09
C GLN A 32 -9.39 -0.26 -1.05
N LEU A 33 -8.18 0.22 -1.31
CA LEU A 33 -7.17 -0.55 -2.01
C LEU A 33 -6.79 -1.78 -1.19
N THR A 34 -6.35 -2.82 -1.89
CA THR A 34 -5.72 -3.97 -1.26
C THR A 34 -4.39 -3.57 -0.64
N THR A 35 -3.90 -4.38 0.30
CA THR A 35 -2.58 -4.15 0.91
C THR A 35 -1.45 -4.19 -0.10
N GLU A 36 -1.53 -5.04 -1.12
CA GLU A 36 -0.52 -5.08 -2.18
C GLU A 36 -0.49 -3.79 -3.00
N GLU A 37 -1.66 -3.25 -3.37
CA GLU A 37 -1.76 -1.97 -4.07
C GLU A 37 -1.24 -0.81 -3.20
N ASN A 38 -1.54 -0.81 -1.90
CA ASN A 38 -1.02 0.19 -0.98
C ASN A 38 0.51 0.12 -0.85
N LEU A 39 1.09 -1.08 -0.77
CA LEU A 39 2.54 -1.25 -0.72
C LEU A 39 3.21 -0.79 -2.02
N ALA A 40 2.59 -1.06 -3.17
CA ALA A 40 3.07 -0.55 -4.46
C ALA A 40 3.02 0.99 -4.52
N ASN A 41 1.97 1.60 -3.98
CA ASN A 41 1.86 3.06 -3.88
C ASN A 41 2.90 3.65 -2.92
N GLN A 42 3.12 3.04 -1.75
CA GLN A 42 4.18 3.43 -0.81
C GLN A 42 5.55 3.43 -1.48
N ARG A 43 5.88 2.37 -2.23
CA ARG A 43 7.13 2.29 -2.98
C ARG A 43 7.23 3.38 -4.04
N THR A 44 6.13 3.65 -4.73
CA THR A 44 6.05 4.68 -5.78
C THR A 44 6.31 6.07 -5.20
N VAL A 45 5.62 6.45 -4.12
CA VAL A 45 5.81 7.79 -3.52
C VAL A 45 7.16 7.93 -2.84
N ALA A 46 7.75 6.84 -2.32
CA ALA A 46 9.13 6.85 -1.83
C ALA A 46 10.13 7.19 -2.95
N LEU A 47 10.02 6.54 -4.10
CA LEU A 47 10.84 6.86 -5.28
C LEU A 47 10.62 8.29 -5.79
N GLN A 48 9.36 8.76 -5.79
CA GLN A 48 9.05 10.14 -6.14
C GLN A 48 9.71 11.12 -5.17
N THR A 49 9.64 10.86 -3.87
CA THR A 49 10.29 11.69 -2.84
C THR A 49 11.80 11.76 -3.05
N MET A 50 12.46 10.63 -3.31
CA MET A 50 13.91 10.60 -3.59
C MET A 50 14.30 11.38 -4.85
N ARG A 51 13.46 11.33 -5.89
CA ARG A 51 13.66 12.06 -7.14
C ARG A 51 13.47 13.57 -6.96
N ASP A 52 12.38 13.97 -6.30
CA ASP A 52 11.99 15.37 -6.17
C ASP A 52 12.81 16.09 -5.08
N TYR A 53 13.37 15.33 -4.15
CA TYR A 53 14.25 15.80 -3.09
C TYR A 53 15.54 14.96 -3.05
N PRO A 54 16.48 15.17 -4.00
CA PRO A 54 17.70 14.36 -4.14
C PRO A 54 18.76 14.77 -3.10
N ASN A 55 18.48 14.51 -1.83
CA ASN A 55 19.36 14.84 -0.71
C ASN A 55 20.26 13.65 -0.34
N PRO A 56 21.60 13.81 -0.30
CA PRO A 56 22.48 12.76 0.21
C PRO A 56 22.31 12.49 1.72
N ALA A 57 21.72 13.41 2.47
CA ALA A 57 21.40 13.26 3.89
C ALA A 57 20.00 12.69 4.16
N LEU A 58 19.22 12.36 3.12
CA LEU A 58 17.98 11.61 3.29
C LEU A 58 18.33 10.17 3.66
N GLU A 59 17.93 9.74 4.85
CA GLU A 59 18.34 8.45 5.43
C GLU A 59 17.24 7.39 5.26
N SER A 60 16.01 7.77 5.57
CA SER A 60 14.89 6.82 5.53
C SER A 60 13.52 7.47 5.31
N ILE A 61 12.60 6.66 4.79
CA ILE A 61 11.17 6.97 4.71
C ILE A 61 10.44 5.80 5.37
N ARG A 62 9.76 6.07 6.49
CA ARG A 62 9.02 5.06 7.26
C ARG A 62 7.53 5.36 7.20
N PHE A 63 6.79 4.54 6.47
CA PHE A 63 5.33 4.62 6.43
C PHE A 63 4.74 4.19 7.77
N THR A 64 3.86 5.04 8.32
CA THR A 64 3.17 4.83 9.60
C THR A 64 1.71 4.45 9.43
N SER A 65 1.22 4.46 8.19
CA SER A 65 -0.13 4.01 7.81
C SER A 65 -0.07 3.33 6.44
N GLU A 66 -1.02 2.42 6.19
CA GLU A 66 -1.14 1.71 4.91
C GLU A 66 -1.37 2.66 3.73
N GLY A 67 -2.14 3.71 3.97
CA GLY A 67 -2.55 4.67 2.95
C GLY A 67 -4.00 4.45 2.53
N HIS A 68 -4.59 5.48 1.94
CA HIS A 68 -5.99 5.47 1.52
C HIS A 68 -6.24 6.57 0.48
N VAL A 69 -7.34 6.41 -0.26
CA VAL A 69 -7.86 7.48 -1.12
C VAL A 69 -8.59 8.50 -0.24
N ASN A 70 -8.18 9.76 -0.30
CA ASN A 70 -8.78 10.85 0.45
C ASN A 70 -10.06 11.38 -0.21
N GLY A 71 -10.70 12.37 0.43
CA GLY A 71 -11.92 13.01 -0.08
C GLY A 71 -11.75 13.75 -1.42
N ALA A 72 -10.51 14.01 -1.86
CA ALA A 72 -10.21 14.60 -3.17
C ALA A 72 -9.95 13.54 -4.26
N GLY A 73 -10.02 12.25 -3.91
CA GLY A 73 -9.75 11.16 -4.84
C GLY A 73 -8.26 10.85 -5.03
N ASP A 74 -7.37 11.46 -4.24
CA ASP A 74 -5.93 11.16 -4.29
C ASP A 74 -5.52 10.17 -3.20
N TRP A 75 -4.55 9.32 -3.51
CA TRP A 75 -3.99 8.38 -2.55
C TRP A 75 -2.88 9.06 -1.72
N ASN A 76 -2.89 8.85 -0.41
CA ASN A 76 -1.80 9.26 0.47
C ASN A 76 -1.61 8.30 1.65
N ALA A 77 -0.42 8.34 2.24
CA ALA A 77 -0.05 7.65 3.46
C ALA A 77 0.78 8.56 4.38
N ASN A 78 0.57 8.44 5.69
CA ASN A 78 1.43 9.07 6.67
C ASN A 78 2.80 8.39 6.70
N ALA A 79 3.86 9.18 6.74
CA ALA A 79 5.23 8.73 6.83
C ALA A 79 6.05 9.61 7.78
N ILE A 80 7.15 9.05 8.25
CA ILE A 80 8.22 9.79 8.91
C ILE A 80 9.44 9.71 8.01
N VAL A 81 9.94 10.88 7.62
CA VAL A 81 11.13 11.03 6.78
C VAL A 81 12.28 11.46 7.68
N THR A 82 13.41 10.75 7.63
CA THR A 82 14.59 11.08 8.44
C THR A 82 15.66 11.72 7.56
N ILE A 83 16.06 12.94 7.92
CA ILE A 83 17.11 13.70 7.22
C ILE A 83 18.08 14.22 8.28
N GLU A 84 19.37 13.86 8.16
CA GLU A 84 20.42 14.26 9.11
C GLU A 84 20.03 13.94 10.58
N GLY A 85 19.51 12.74 10.80
CA GLY A 85 19.04 12.26 12.10
C GLY A 85 17.79 12.97 12.66
N LYS A 86 17.14 13.86 11.91
CA LYS A 86 15.89 14.55 12.30
C LYS A 86 14.70 13.93 11.60
N GLU A 87 13.62 13.69 12.35
CA GLU A 87 12.36 13.17 11.84
C GLU A 87 11.43 14.31 11.38
N TYR A 88 10.83 14.14 10.20
CA TYR A 88 9.86 15.04 9.57
C TYR A 88 8.58 14.25 9.31
N ARG A 89 7.43 14.78 9.72
CA ARG A 89 6.13 14.13 9.58
C ARG A 89 5.49 14.53 8.26
N GLU A 90 5.28 13.53 7.41
CA GLU A 90 4.77 13.74 6.07
C GLU A 90 3.47 12.98 5.84
N LEU A 91 2.63 13.56 5.00
CA LEU A 91 1.58 12.90 4.26
C LEU A 91 2.08 12.77 2.82
N LEU A 92 2.59 11.60 2.45
CA LEU A 92 3.13 11.34 1.11
C LEU A 92 2.03 10.80 0.21
N GLY A 93 1.82 11.44 -0.94
CA GLY A 93 0.80 11.05 -1.91
C GLY A 93 1.31 11.09 -3.34
N ILE A 94 0.56 10.45 -4.24
CA ILE A 94 0.96 10.28 -5.65
C ILE A 94 0.99 11.61 -6.38
N HIS A 95 0.04 12.50 -6.07
CA HIS A 95 -0.06 13.83 -6.67
C HIS A 95 0.11 14.94 -5.63
N LEU A 96 -0.39 14.73 -4.43
CA LEU A 96 -0.32 15.71 -3.34
C LEU A 96 0.43 15.13 -2.16
N SER A 97 1.54 15.78 -1.83
CA SER A 97 2.27 15.55 -0.58
C SER A 97 2.25 16.82 0.27
N GLY A 98 2.34 16.67 1.59
CA GLY A 98 2.45 17.79 2.51
C GLY A 98 2.90 17.35 3.88
N GLY A 99 3.51 18.25 4.64
CA GLY A 99 4.09 17.91 5.92
C GLY A 99 5.01 19.01 6.44
N ASP A 100 6.06 18.59 7.13
CA ASP A 100 7.05 19.48 7.69
C ASP A 100 7.94 20.08 6.58
N ILE A 101 8.50 21.26 6.85
CA ILE A 101 9.41 21.90 5.90
C ILE A 101 10.78 21.20 5.96
N PHE A 102 11.16 20.54 4.86
CA PHE A 102 12.50 19.96 4.71
C PHE A 102 13.60 21.03 4.64
N PRO A 103 14.84 20.70 5.06
CA PRO A 103 15.96 21.61 4.93
C PRO A 103 16.26 21.93 3.46
N THR A 104 16.84 23.10 3.19
CA THR A 104 17.19 23.51 1.83
C THR A 104 18.32 22.64 1.27
N LEU A 105 18.19 22.24 0.00
CA LEU A 105 19.21 21.47 -0.71
C LEU A 105 20.29 22.37 -1.34
N PRO A 106 21.58 22.03 -1.18
CA PRO A 106 22.62 22.62 -2.01
C PRO A 106 22.40 22.31 -3.50
N PRO A 107 22.69 23.25 -4.42
CA PRO A 107 22.66 22.99 -5.85
C PRO A 107 23.53 21.78 -6.24
N GLY A 108 23.01 20.91 -7.11
CA GLY A 108 23.73 19.73 -7.58
C GLY A 108 23.76 18.56 -6.59
N SER A 109 22.94 18.60 -5.54
CA SER A 109 22.75 17.45 -4.64
C SER A 109 22.19 16.25 -5.39
N VAL A 110 22.67 15.07 -5.01
CA VAL A 110 22.25 13.77 -5.55
C VAL A 110 21.75 12.90 -4.42
N ALA A 111 20.72 12.10 -4.70
CA ALA A 111 20.20 11.16 -3.72
C ALA A 111 21.26 10.12 -3.35
N GLY A 112 21.35 9.80 -2.06
CA GLY A 112 22.06 8.62 -1.57
C GLY A 112 21.10 7.41 -1.48
N PRO A 113 21.62 6.25 -1.05
CA PRO A 113 20.77 5.12 -0.69
C PRO A 113 19.81 5.48 0.45
N VAL A 114 18.52 5.14 0.32
CA VAL A 114 17.49 5.45 1.32
C VAL A 114 16.81 4.17 1.78
N THR A 115 16.68 3.99 3.09
CA THR A 115 15.92 2.87 3.66
C THR A 115 14.43 3.17 3.66
N ILE A 116 13.63 2.31 3.03
CA ILE A 116 12.17 2.42 3.01
C ILE A 116 11.60 1.37 3.95
N SER A 117 10.86 1.80 4.96
CA SER A 117 10.10 0.93 5.85
C SER A 117 8.62 1.04 5.54
N TYR A 118 8.06 -0.05 5.04
CA TYR A 118 6.67 -0.18 4.65
C TYR A 118 5.74 -0.35 5.86
N SER A 119 4.47 0.01 5.71
CA SER A 119 3.49 -0.09 6.79
C SER A 119 3.19 -1.53 7.24
N ASN A 120 3.49 -2.53 6.41
CA ASN A 120 3.35 -3.95 6.75
C ASN A 120 4.54 -4.50 7.58
N GLY A 121 5.54 -3.66 7.87
CA GLY A 121 6.75 -4.05 8.61
C GLY A 121 7.90 -4.57 7.75
N THR A 122 7.75 -4.70 6.43
CA THR A 122 8.88 -5.01 5.54
C THR A 122 9.72 -3.77 5.26
N SER A 123 10.95 -3.95 4.77
CA SER A 123 11.81 -2.83 4.39
C SER A 123 12.69 -3.18 3.19
N GLU A 124 13.09 -2.17 2.42
CA GLU A 124 14.09 -2.29 1.36
C GLU A 124 15.00 -1.06 1.32
N VAL A 125 16.12 -1.15 0.62
CA VAL A 125 17.00 0.00 0.34
C VAL A 125 16.86 0.35 -1.13
N LEU A 126 16.55 1.62 -1.41
CA LEU A 126 16.45 2.17 -2.76
C LEU A 126 17.66 3.07 -3.04
N THR A 127 18.05 3.19 -4.31
CA THR A 127 19.19 3.99 -4.79
C THR A 127 18.82 4.75 -6.06
#